data_AF-A0A063ZD95-F1
#
_entry.id   AF-A0A063ZD95-F1
#
_cell.length_a   1.000
_cell.length_b   1.000
_cell.length_c   1.000
_cell.angle_alpha   90.00
_cell.angle_beta   90.00
_cell.angle_gamma   90.00
#
_symmetry.space_group_name_H-M   'P 1'
#
loop_
_entity.id
_entity.type
_entity.pdbx_description
1 polymer ?
#
loop_
_entity_poly.entity_id
_entity_poly.type
_entity_poly.pdbx_seq_one_letter_code
_entity_poly.pdbx_strand_id
1 'polypeptide(L)'
;MSVKIAVAAPFKHMRKDRLQRSEFVFYIAIDRKWMNKEQANQLLERAKAEGLIEVDGGAIRPLFDVAEVSIPLGFKPTSDVLAASESPYEELIGRIAAATEKPPQEVVAELHRIVADNFDGNLRVEAAVVILAKKYGVAFDDKLPALEKSVAKSR
;
A
#
# COMPACT_ATOMS: atom_id res chain seq x y z
N MET A 1 2.25 -8.21 3.37
CA MET A 1 3.45 -8.97 3.82
C MET A 1 4.67 -8.86 2.90
N SER A 2 4.53 -8.37 1.66
CA SER A 2 5.62 -8.42 0.68
C SER A 2 6.62 -7.25 0.76
N VAL A 3 6.20 -6.08 1.27
CA VAL A 3 7.04 -4.86 1.35
C VAL A 3 8.19 -5.06 2.33
N LYS A 4 7.91 -5.55 3.54
CA LYS A 4 8.92 -5.80 4.58
C LYS A 4 10.02 -6.76 4.10
N ILE A 5 9.66 -7.82 3.36
CA ILE A 5 10.62 -8.79 2.78
C ILE A 5 11.45 -8.14 1.67
N ALA A 6 10.81 -7.41 0.76
CA ALA A 6 11.50 -6.72 -0.33
C ALA A 6 12.48 -5.65 0.19
N VAL A 7 12.10 -4.94 1.26
CA VAL A 7 12.96 -3.96 1.93
C VAL A 7 14.10 -4.63 2.68
N ALA A 8 13.87 -5.75 3.38
CA ALA A 8 14.89 -6.45 4.16
C ALA A 8 15.99 -7.08 3.29
N ALA A 9 15.66 -7.49 2.06
CA ALA A 9 16.56 -8.23 1.18
C ALA A 9 17.90 -7.51 0.86
N PRO A 10 17.91 -6.23 0.45
CA PRO A 10 19.15 -5.47 0.28
C PRO A 10 20.04 -5.46 1.53
N PHE A 11 19.46 -5.20 2.72
CA PHE A 11 20.20 -5.13 3.98
C PHE A 11 20.79 -6.50 4.37
N LYS A 12 20.02 -7.59 4.24
CA LYS A 12 20.52 -8.95 4.46
C LYS A 12 21.64 -9.31 3.50
N HIS A 13 21.48 -8.97 2.22
CA HIS A 13 22.45 -9.32 1.20
C HIS A 13 23.78 -8.59 1.39
N MET A 14 23.72 -7.27 1.63
CA MET A 14 24.91 -6.44 1.80
C MET A 14 25.50 -6.51 3.21
N ARG A 15 24.79 -7.15 4.16
CA ARG A 15 25.15 -7.25 5.59
C ARG A 15 25.43 -5.88 6.22
N LYS A 16 24.58 -4.91 5.87
CA LYS A 16 24.64 -3.53 6.38
C LYS A 16 23.36 -3.21 7.13
N ASP A 17 23.49 -2.40 8.17
CA ASP A 17 22.39 -1.79 8.93
C ASP A 17 21.89 -0.49 8.29
N ARG A 18 22.72 0.17 7.48
CA ARG A 18 22.40 1.38 6.71
C ARG A 18 22.80 1.24 5.24
N LEU A 19 21.95 1.72 4.34
CA LEU A 19 22.20 1.71 2.90
C LEU A 19 21.92 3.07 2.28
N GLN A 20 22.75 3.52 1.35
CA GLN A 20 22.41 4.67 0.52
C GLN A 20 21.22 4.34 -0.40
N ARG A 21 20.43 5.36 -0.75
CA ARG A 21 19.31 5.21 -1.71
C ARG A 21 19.75 4.56 -3.02
N SER A 22 20.93 4.93 -3.52
CA SER A 22 21.52 4.35 -4.73
C SER A 22 21.83 2.86 -4.58
N GLU A 23 22.37 2.43 -3.43
CA GLU A 23 22.67 1.02 -3.14
C GLU A 23 21.40 0.17 -3.10
N PHE A 24 20.36 0.67 -2.43
CA PHE A 24 19.07 0.00 -2.36
C PHE A 24 18.47 -0.19 -3.76
N VAL A 25 18.41 0.90 -4.53
CA VAL A 25 17.84 0.89 -5.89
C VAL A 25 18.67 -0.01 -6.82
N PHE A 26 20.00 0.02 -6.70
CA PHE A 26 20.90 -0.85 -7.47
C PHE A 26 20.60 -2.32 -7.21
N TYR A 27 20.46 -2.73 -5.94
CA TYR A 27 20.17 -4.11 -5.60
C TYR A 27 18.83 -4.58 -6.20
N ILE A 28 17.77 -3.79 -6.02
CA ILE A 28 16.43 -4.17 -6.49
C ILE A 28 16.36 -4.21 -8.02
N ALA A 29 16.94 -3.22 -8.70
CA ALA A 29 16.75 -3.04 -10.13
C ALA A 29 17.80 -3.71 -11.01
N ILE A 30 19.04 -3.80 -10.54
CA ILE A 30 20.17 -4.27 -11.33
C ILE A 30 20.60 -5.67 -10.90
N ASP A 31 20.87 -5.86 -9.61
CA ASP A 31 21.36 -7.14 -9.09
C ASP A 31 20.26 -8.23 -9.17
N ARG A 32 19.09 -7.94 -8.56
CA ARG A 32 17.96 -8.88 -8.53
C ARG A 32 17.02 -8.77 -9.70
N LYS A 33 17.03 -7.66 -10.44
CA LYS A 33 16.10 -7.37 -11.55
C LYS A 33 14.64 -7.61 -11.17
N TRP A 34 14.29 -7.29 -9.92
CA TRP A 34 12.93 -7.47 -9.43
C TRP A 34 11.99 -6.42 -10.01
N MET A 35 12.48 -5.19 -10.15
CA MET A 35 11.72 -4.01 -10.54
C MET A 35 12.61 -3.05 -11.34
N ASN A 36 12.02 -2.07 -12.01
CA ASN A 36 12.82 -0.99 -12.61
C ASN A 36 13.23 0.07 -11.55
N LYS A 37 14.07 1.03 -11.94
CA LYS A 37 14.56 2.10 -11.05
C LYS A 37 13.43 2.91 -10.42
N GLU A 38 12.39 3.23 -11.19
CA GLU A 38 11.26 4.04 -10.74
C GLU A 38 10.45 3.29 -9.67
N GLN A 39 10.13 2.04 -9.95
CA GLN A 39 9.45 1.12 -9.04
C GLN A 39 10.23 0.89 -7.74
N ALA A 40 11.56 0.75 -7.81
CA ALA A 40 12.40 0.64 -6.62
C ALA A 40 12.35 1.92 -5.75
N ASN A 41 12.19 3.10 -6.37
CA ASN A 41 11.97 4.33 -5.64
C ASN A 41 10.56 4.39 -5.02
N GLN A 42 9.53 3.94 -5.74
CA GLN A 42 8.18 3.83 -5.19
C GLN A 42 8.13 2.89 -3.99
N LEU A 43 8.86 1.77 -4.04
CA LEU A 43 9.00 0.84 -2.90
C LEU A 43 9.60 1.53 -1.67
N LEU A 44 10.59 2.40 -1.84
CA LEU A 44 11.19 3.17 -0.74
C LEU A 44 10.21 4.16 -0.14
N GLU A 45 9.53 4.95 -0.97
CA GLU A 45 8.54 5.92 -0.47
C GLU A 45 7.41 5.20 0.28
N ARG A 46 6.99 4.03 -0.22
CA ARG A 46 6.03 3.18 0.48
C ARG A 46 6.56 2.65 1.80
N ALA A 47 7.76 2.09 1.82
CA ALA A 47 8.37 1.58 3.05
C ALA A 47 8.50 2.67 4.12
N LYS A 48 8.80 3.91 3.69
CA LYS A 48 8.82 5.08 4.56
C LYS A 48 7.41 5.42 5.08
N ALA A 49 6.40 5.43 4.20
CA ALA A 49 5.01 5.69 4.59
C ALA A 49 4.45 4.63 5.57
N GLU A 50 4.85 3.37 5.42
CA GLU A 50 4.50 2.27 6.33
C GLU A 50 5.33 2.25 7.62
N GLY A 51 6.27 3.19 7.81
CA GLY A 51 7.13 3.25 8.99
C GLY A 51 8.12 2.08 9.09
N LEU A 52 8.46 1.44 7.97
CA LEU A 52 9.41 0.34 7.92
C LEU A 52 10.86 0.83 7.81
N ILE A 53 11.07 2.05 7.31
CA ILE A 53 12.38 2.66 7.15
C ILE A 53 12.36 4.13 7.59
N GLU A 54 13.51 4.61 8.05
CA GLU A 54 13.84 6.03 8.16
C GLU A 54 14.86 6.41 7.09
N VAL A 55 14.85 7.68 6.68
CA VAL A 55 15.87 8.26 5.80
C VAL A 55 16.53 9.42 6.53
N ASP A 56 17.83 9.28 6.77
CA ASP A 56 18.66 10.24 7.50
C ASP A 56 19.91 10.54 6.67
N GLY A 57 20.13 11.81 6.31
CA GLY A 57 21.30 12.22 5.51
C GLY A 57 21.47 11.50 4.16
N GLY A 58 20.39 10.98 3.57
CA GLY A 58 20.43 10.19 2.32
C GLY A 58 20.68 8.69 2.51
N ALA A 59 21.01 8.27 3.73
CA ALA A 59 21.06 6.87 4.12
C ALA A 59 19.68 6.39 4.61
N ILE A 60 19.35 5.15 4.27
CA ILE A 60 18.14 4.44 4.64
C ILE A 60 18.49 3.48 5.77
N ARG A 61 17.70 3.48 6.85
CA ARG A 61 17.82 2.53 7.96
C ARG A 61 16.47 1.82 8.17
N PRO A 62 16.44 0.49 8.37
CA PRO A 62 15.23 -0.22 8.72
C PRO A 62 14.84 0.06 10.17
N LEU A 63 13.54 0.19 10.41
CA LEU A 63 12.93 0.40 11.73
C LEU A 63 12.44 -0.92 12.36
N PHE A 64 12.88 -2.04 11.82
CA PHE A 64 12.56 -3.40 12.27
C PHE A 64 13.82 -4.26 12.27
N ASP A 65 13.79 -5.39 12.99
CA ASP A 65 14.90 -6.34 12.97
C ASP A 65 14.93 -7.09 11.62
N VAL A 66 15.94 -6.77 10.82
CA VAL A 66 16.17 -7.42 9.53
C VAL A 66 16.53 -8.90 9.73
N ALA A 67 17.21 -9.27 10.81
CA ALA A 67 17.66 -10.64 11.05
C ALA A 67 16.48 -11.63 11.13
N GLU A 68 15.40 -11.22 11.78
CA GLU A 68 14.16 -12.00 11.93
C GLU A 68 13.37 -12.20 10.64
N VAL A 69 13.64 -11.41 9.58
CA VAL A 69 12.90 -11.52 8.32
C VAL A 69 13.37 -12.73 7.51
N SER A 70 12.56 -13.78 7.44
CA SER A 70 12.81 -14.92 6.55
C SER A 70 12.52 -14.54 5.10
N ILE A 71 13.50 -14.71 4.21
CA ILE A 71 13.37 -14.44 2.77
C ILE A 71 13.33 -15.80 2.06
N PRO A 72 12.18 -16.18 1.45
CA PRO A 72 12.06 -17.44 0.73
C PRO A 72 13.07 -17.55 -0.42
N LEU A 73 13.56 -18.77 -0.66
CA LEU A 73 14.35 -19.09 -1.85
C LEU A 73 13.50 -18.80 -3.11
N GLY A 74 14.06 -18.04 -4.06
CA GLY A 74 13.35 -17.64 -5.27
C GLY A 74 12.32 -16.52 -5.07
N PHE A 75 12.29 -15.85 -3.91
CA PHE A 75 11.42 -14.70 -3.69
C PHE A 75 11.63 -13.63 -4.78
N LYS A 76 10.51 -13.22 -5.40
CA LYS A 76 10.43 -12.06 -6.28
C LYS A 76 9.20 -11.25 -5.88
N PRO A 77 9.35 -9.98 -5.50
CA PRO A 77 8.21 -9.14 -5.19
C PRO A 77 7.34 -8.96 -6.44
N THR A 78 6.04 -9.21 -6.32
CA THR A 78 5.04 -8.90 -7.36
C THR A 78 4.76 -7.40 -7.43
N SER A 79 4.09 -6.93 -8.48
CA SER A 79 3.69 -5.52 -8.59
C SER A 79 2.82 -5.06 -7.41
N ASP A 80 2.16 -5.97 -6.72
CA ASP A 80 1.35 -5.69 -5.52
C ASP A 80 2.18 -5.17 -4.34
N VAL A 81 3.50 -5.44 -4.32
CA VAL A 81 4.43 -4.85 -3.34
C VAL A 81 4.58 -3.33 -3.53
N LEU A 82 4.17 -2.80 -4.68
CA LEU A 82 4.13 -1.36 -4.96
C LEU A 82 2.74 -0.77 -4.72
N ALA A 83 1.68 -1.56 -4.89
CA ALA A 83 0.30 -1.15 -4.62
C ALA A 83 0.10 -0.93 -3.11
N ALA A 84 0.07 0.34 -2.67
CA ALA A 84 -0.05 0.78 -1.28
C ALA A 84 -0.89 -0.19 -0.42
N SER A 85 -0.53 -0.40 0.84
CA SER A 85 -1.29 -1.31 1.72
C SER A 85 -2.74 -0.94 1.55
N GLU A 86 -3.60 -1.90 1.15
CA GLU A 86 -4.92 -1.63 0.56
C GLU A 86 -5.51 -0.39 1.21
N SER A 87 -5.71 0.66 0.41
CA SER A 87 -6.26 1.91 0.93
C SER A 87 -7.48 1.55 1.80
N PRO A 88 -7.76 2.22 2.93
CA PRO A 88 -8.95 1.91 3.73
C PRO A 88 -10.23 1.90 2.86
N TYR A 89 -10.22 2.64 1.74
CA TYR A 89 -11.18 2.55 0.65
C TYR A 89 -11.19 1.18 -0.06
N GLU A 90 -10.06 0.71 -0.57
CA GLU A 90 -9.93 -0.58 -1.28
C GLU A 90 -10.28 -1.77 -0.38
N GLU A 91 -9.87 -1.74 0.89
CA GLU A 91 -10.23 -2.79 1.85
C GLU A 91 -11.75 -2.85 2.05
N LEU A 92 -12.41 -1.69 2.15
CA LEU A 92 -13.86 -1.61 2.24
C LEU A 92 -14.55 -2.07 0.95
N ILE A 93 -14.01 -1.74 -0.22
CA ILE A 93 -14.51 -2.30 -1.50
C ILE A 93 -14.40 -3.83 -1.48
N GLY A 94 -13.29 -4.38 -1.00
CA GLY A 94 -13.11 -5.83 -0.85
C GLY A 94 -14.15 -6.46 0.08
N ARG A 95 -14.43 -5.84 1.24
CA ARG A 95 -15.48 -6.30 2.17
C ARG A 95 -16.87 -6.27 1.54
N ILE A 96 -17.19 -5.21 0.80
CA ILE A 96 -18.49 -5.07 0.12
C ILE A 96 -18.60 -6.09 -1.01
N ALA A 97 -17.56 -6.27 -1.82
CA ALA A 97 -17.51 -7.28 -2.88
C ALA A 97 -17.75 -8.68 -2.33
N ALA A 98 -17.08 -9.03 -1.21
CA ALA A 98 -17.29 -10.30 -0.53
C ALA A 98 -18.71 -10.47 0.02
N ALA A 99 -19.29 -9.42 0.64
CA ALA A 99 -20.64 -9.48 1.20
C ALA A 99 -21.76 -9.51 0.15
N THR A 100 -21.49 -9.01 -1.06
CA THR A 100 -22.47 -8.91 -2.15
C THR A 100 -22.27 -9.96 -3.24
N GLU A 101 -21.21 -10.77 -3.15
CA GLU A 101 -20.76 -11.70 -4.19
C GLU A 101 -20.52 -11.04 -5.56
N LYS A 102 -20.28 -9.73 -5.56
CA LYS A 102 -20.02 -8.95 -6.77
C LYS A 102 -18.52 -8.78 -7.01
N PRO A 103 -18.08 -8.69 -8.28
CA PRO A 103 -16.70 -8.34 -8.56
C PRO A 103 -16.41 -6.91 -8.06
N PRO A 104 -15.20 -6.62 -7.55
CA PRO A 104 -14.84 -5.29 -7.04
C PRO A 104 -15.10 -4.15 -8.03
N GLN A 105 -14.93 -4.41 -9.33
CA GLN A 105 -15.19 -3.45 -10.40
C GLN A 105 -16.65 -2.98 -10.45
N GLU A 106 -17.60 -3.88 -10.17
CA GLU A 106 -19.03 -3.56 -10.13
C GLU A 106 -19.37 -2.72 -8.90
N VAL A 107 -18.76 -3.04 -7.75
CA VAL A 107 -18.90 -2.25 -6.52
C VAL A 107 -18.40 -0.81 -6.73
N VAL A 108 -17.25 -0.65 -7.39
CA VAL A 108 -16.71 0.67 -7.75
C VAL A 108 -17.63 1.41 -8.72
N ALA A 109 -18.20 0.72 -9.71
CA ALA A 109 -19.16 1.32 -10.64
C ALA A 109 -20.45 1.77 -9.94
N GLU A 110 -20.93 1.02 -8.96
CA GLU A 110 -22.06 1.44 -8.12
C GLU A 110 -21.72 2.64 -7.24
N LEU A 111 -20.52 2.67 -6.66
CA LEU A 111 -20.03 3.80 -5.89
C LEU A 111 -19.96 5.07 -6.74
N HIS A 112 -19.40 5.01 -7.95
CA HIS A 112 -19.33 6.17 -8.85
C HIS A 112 -20.72 6.66 -9.27
N ARG A 113 -21.71 5.77 -9.42
CA ARG A 113 -23.11 6.17 -9.62
C ARG A 113 -23.66 6.94 -8.43
N ILE A 114 -23.41 6.50 -7.19
CA ILE A 114 -23.81 7.28 -6.01
C ILE A 114 -23.17 8.67 -6.04
N VAL A 115 -21.86 8.75 -6.29
CA VAL A 115 -21.14 10.03 -6.34
C VAL A 115 -21.71 10.96 -7.42
N ALA A 116 -21.96 10.45 -8.63
CA ALA A 116 -22.46 11.25 -9.74
C ALA A 116 -23.95 11.59 -9.61
N ASP A 117 -24.81 10.59 -9.36
CA ASP A 117 -26.26 10.72 -9.46
C ASP A 117 -26.90 11.29 -8.19
N ASN A 118 -26.35 10.99 -7.01
CA ASN A 118 -26.92 11.43 -5.73
C ASN A 118 -26.23 12.66 -5.13
N PHE A 119 -24.99 12.95 -5.56
CA PHE A 119 -24.17 14.00 -4.97
C PHE A 119 -23.52 14.93 -6.00
N ASP A 120 -23.92 14.87 -7.28
CA ASP A 120 -23.44 15.74 -8.36
C ASP A 120 -21.90 15.75 -8.51
N GLY A 121 -21.24 14.64 -8.19
CA GLY A 121 -19.78 14.54 -8.19
C GLY A 121 -19.08 15.20 -7.00
N ASN A 122 -19.82 15.82 -6.07
CA ASN A 122 -19.24 16.55 -4.93
C ASN A 122 -18.91 15.66 -3.72
N LEU A 123 -19.13 14.35 -3.83
CA LEU A 123 -18.81 13.39 -2.78
C LEU A 123 -17.47 12.70 -3.05
N ARG A 124 -16.59 12.71 -2.06
CA ARG A 124 -15.33 11.96 -2.12
C ARG A 124 -15.56 10.46 -2.03
N VAL A 125 -14.69 9.69 -2.68
CA VAL A 125 -14.78 8.22 -2.74
C VAL A 125 -14.70 7.56 -1.37
N GLU A 126 -13.95 8.16 -0.43
CA GLU A 126 -13.85 7.71 0.96
C GLU A 126 -15.19 7.81 1.71
N ALA A 127 -16.00 8.83 1.41
CA ALA A 127 -17.33 8.96 1.99
C ALA A 127 -18.34 8.07 1.26
N ALA A 128 -18.23 7.97 -0.06
CA ALA A 128 -19.11 7.14 -0.88
C ALA A 128 -19.00 5.65 -0.52
N VAL A 129 -17.79 5.15 -0.22
CA VAL A 129 -17.60 3.75 0.18
C VAL A 129 -18.26 3.44 1.53
N VAL A 130 -18.32 4.40 2.46
CA VAL A 130 -19.02 4.26 3.75
C VAL A 130 -20.53 4.19 3.54
N ILE A 131 -21.08 5.03 2.65
CA ILE A 131 -22.51 4.97 2.28
C ILE A 131 -22.84 3.59 1.72
N LEU A 132 -21.99 3.09 0.82
CA LEU A 132 -22.18 1.78 0.20
C LEU A 132 -22.04 0.64 1.20
N ALA A 133 -21.05 0.70 2.11
CA ALA A 133 -20.88 -0.27 3.19
C ALA A 133 -22.13 -0.31 4.09
N LYS A 134 -22.66 0.86 4.47
CA LYS A 134 -23.89 0.97 5.25
C LYS A 134 -25.10 0.40 4.51
N LYS A 135 -25.22 0.62 3.20
CA LYS A 135 -26.29 0.06 2.35
C LYS A 135 -26.29 -1.46 2.36
N TYR A 136 -25.11 -2.09 2.35
CA TYR A 136 -24.96 -3.54 2.33
C TYR A 136 -24.74 -4.18 3.71
N GLY A 137 -24.84 -3.42 4.80
CA GLY A 137 -24.65 -3.94 6.16
C GLY A 137 -23.21 -4.40 6.47
N VAL A 138 -22.22 -3.86 5.77
CA VAL A 138 -20.80 -4.19 5.95
C VAL A 138 -20.21 -3.30 7.03
N ALA A 139 -19.50 -3.90 8.00
CA ALA A 139 -18.84 -3.15 9.06
C ALA A 139 -17.70 -2.27 8.52
N PHE A 140 -17.72 -0.99 8.90
CA PHE A 140 -16.77 0.03 8.45
C PHE A 140 -16.17 0.87 9.58
N ASP A 141 -16.65 0.72 10.82
CA ASP A 141 -16.27 1.55 11.97
C ASP A 141 -14.76 1.53 12.25
N ASP A 142 -14.12 0.37 12.06
CA ASP A 142 -12.68 0.18 12.23
C ASP A 142 -11.84 0.94 11.17
N LYS A 143 -12.46 1.36 10.06
CA LYS A 143 -11.81 2.10 8.98
C LYS A 143 -12.12 3.58 8.97
N LEU A 144 -13.14 4.05 9.71
CA LEU A 144 -13.51 5.46 9.77
C LEU A 144 -12.32 6.39 10.10
N PRO A 145 -11.48 6.13 11.13
CA PRO A 145 -10.39 7.05 11.46
C PRO A 145 -9.33 7.16 10.34
N ALA A 146 -9.15 6.09 9.56
CA ALA A 146 -8.21 6.07 8.45
C ALA A 146 -8.79 6.80 7.22
N LEU A 147 -10.08 6.58 6.91
CA LEU A 147 -10.79 7.29 5.85
C LEU A 147 -10.86 8.80 6.09
N GLU A 148 -11.15 9.22 7.32
CA GLU A 148 -11.17 10.65 7.70
C GLU A 148 -9.81 11.32 7.47
N LYS A 149 -8.72 10.65 7.84
CA LYS A 149 -7.35 11.14 7.58
C LYS A 149 -7.06 11.25 6.09
N SER A 150 -7.53 10.33 5.26
CA SER A 150 -7.38 10.39 3.81
C SER A 150 -8.09 11.60 3.21
N VAL A 151 -9.32 11.89 3.66
CA VAL A 151 -10.07 13.08 3.26
C VAL A 151 -9.34 14.38 3.67
N ALA A 152 -8.76 14.42 4.87
CA ALA A 152 -8.05 15.59 5.38
C ALA A 152 -6.71 15.87 4.68
N LYS A 153 -6.01 14.85 4.20
CA LYS A 153 -4.72 14.99 3.48
C LYS A 153 -4.86 15.52 2.06
N SER A 154 -6.02 15.39 1.44
CA SER A 154 -6.28 15.84 0.06
C SER A 154 -6.89 17.25 0.00
N ARG A 155 -6.64 18.10 1.01
CA ARG A 155 -6.96 19.54 1.01
C ARG A 155 -5.69 20.37 0.87
#